data_AF-A0A285PE95-F1
#
_entry.id   AF-A0A285PE95-F1
#
_cell.length_a   1.000
_cell.length_b   1.000
_cell.length_c   1.000
_cell.angle_alpha   90.00
_cell.angle_beta   90.00
_cell.angle_gamma   90.00
#
_symmetry.space_group_name_H-M   'P 1'
#
loop_
_entity.id
_entity.type
_entity.pdbx_description
1 polymer ?
#
loop_
_entity_poly.entity_id
_entity_poly.type
_entity_poly.pdbx_seq_one_letter_code
_entity_poly.pdbx_strand_id
1 'polypeptide(L)'
;MTQTHLFVCTIFAFCLAFPIEAGAEDNAGSYRIEGTYNRQVTDCVAFVKDQRTLATENGVVMSRRDQKSMLHQCRSGQLEARIAEQERILDALDDEIRLLDLRLDEQAQILDEQGRVLAKIIAINGQLIVRIQASKARIAALDADNAAKLAEVDLILDRITQHLVIHSKN
;
A
#
# COMPACT_ATOMS: atom_id res chain seq x y z
N MET A 1 22.83 27.87 2.96
CA MET A 1 22.62 26.56 2.31
C MET A 1 23.78 26.31 1.35
N THR A 2 24.90 25.78 1.83
CA THR A 2 26.06 25.42 0.99
C THR A 2 26.90 24.38 1.73
N GLN A 3 26.48 23.12 1.69
CA GLN A 3 27.23 22.03 2.33
C GLN A 3 27.11 20.70 1.58
N THR A 4 26.98 20.74 0.25
CA THR A 4 26.92 19.54 -0.61
C THR A 4 28.03 19.48 -1.67
N HIS A 5 28.88 20.51 -1.80
CA HIS A 5 29.94 20.54 -2.82
C HIS A 5 31.33 20.09 -2.34
N LEU A 6 31.52 19.82 -1.04
CA LEU A 6 32.83 19.46 -0.48
C LEU A 6 33.14 17.96 -0.47
N PHE A 7 32.19 17.09 -0.81
CA PHE A 7 32.39 15.63 -0.78
C PHE A 7 32.85 15.02 -2.10
N VAL A 8 32.79 15.76 -3.21
CA VAL A 8 33.11 15.20 -4.54
C VAL A 8 34.59 15.44 -4.94
N CYS A 9 35.27 16.41 -4.33
CA CYS A 9 36.68 16.70 -4.68
C CYS A 9 37.72 15.82 -3.96
N THR A 10 37.37 15.11 -2.89
CA THR A 10 38.35 14.30 -2.13
C THR A 10 38.57 12.90 -2.68
N ILE A 11 37.67 12.40 -3.53
CA ILE A 11 37.81 11.06 -4.13
C ILE A 11 38.72 11.10 -5.38
N PHE A 12 38.83 12.25 -6.06
CA PHE A 12 39.66 12.37 -7.27
C PHE A 12 41.17 12.48 -7.00
N ALA A 13 41.57 12.86 -5.77
CA ALA A 13 42.98 13.06 -5.43
C ALA A 13 43.71 11.76 -5.04
N PHE A 14 43.00 10.67 -4.73
CA PHE A 14 43.64 9.42 -4.30
C PHE A 14 44.12 8.53 -5.46
N CYS A 15 43.75 8.85 -6.71
CA CYS A 15 44.16 8.10 -7.90
C CYS A 15 45.51 8.53 -8.50
N LEU A 16 46.18 9.55 -7.95
CA LEU A 16 47.44 10.09 -8.49
C LEU A 16 48.69 9.73 -7.66
N ALA A 17 48.57 8.94 -6.59
CA ALA A 17 49.65 8.71 -5.62
C ALA A 17 50.28 7.30 -5.64
N PHE A 18 49.95 6.44 -6.62
CA PHE A 18 50.65 5.16 -6.79
C PHE A 18 51.43 5.14 -8.11
N PRO A 19 52.77 5.01 -8.07
CA PRO A 19 53.53 4.80 -9.28
C PRO A 19 53.19 3.42 -9.84
N ILE A 20 52.70 3.40 -11.08
CA ILE A 20 52.71 2.20 -11.92
C ILE A 20 54.17 2.01 -12.32
N GLU A 21 54.91 1.23 -11.54
CA GLU A 21 56.18 0.67 -11.99
C GLU A 21 55.89 -0.36 -13.09
N ALA A 22 56.14 0.07 -14.32
CA ALA A 22 56.35 -0.84 -15.44
C ALA A 22 57.74 -1.47 -15.29
N GLY A 23 57.80 -2.80 -15.37
CA GLY A 23 59.02 -3.54 -15.71
C GLY A 23 59.57 -4.47 -14.62
N ALA A 24 59.10 -5.71 -14.62
CA ALA A 24 59.96 -6.90 -14.53
C ALA A 24 59.16 -8.10 -15.03
N GLU A 25 59.56 -8.60 -16.19
CA GLU A 25 59.18 -9.93 -16.66
C GLU A 25 59.53 -10.94 -15.56
N ASP A 26 58.57 -11.78 -15.17
CA ASP A 26 58.88 -13.14 -14.76
C ASP A 26 57.65 -14.03 -14.95
N ASN A 27 57.85 -15.02 -15.80
CA ASN A 27 56.93 -16.08 -16.18
C ASN A 27 56.24 -16.71 -14.95
N ALA A 28 54.95 -16.45 -14.77
CA ALA A 28 54.09 -17.29 -13.94
C ALA A 28 52.80 -17.52 -14.72
N GLY A 29 52.53 -18.79 -15.01
CA GLY A 29 51.52 -19.24 -15.97
C GLY A 29 50.19 -18.53 -15.81
N SER A 30 49.67 -18.05 -16.94
CA SER A 30 48.25 -17.71 -17.09
C SER A 30 47.45 -18.99 -16.92
N TYR A 31 47.10 -19.33 -15.68
CA TYR A 31 46.08 -20.34 -15.41
C TYR A 31 44.75 -19.68 -15.76
N ARG A 32 44.29 -19.92 -16.99
CA ARG A 32 42.89 -19.79 -17.35
C ARG A 32 42.10 -20.53 -16.26
N ILE A 33 41.31 -19.78 -15.49
CA ILE A 33 40.32 -20.34 -14.56
C ILE A 33 39.25 -20.96 -15.46
N GLU A 34 39.50 -22.17 -15.94
CA GLU A 34 38.49 -23.01 -16.58
C GLU A 34 37.55 -23.50 -15.49
N GLY A 35 36.31 -23.04 -15.57
CA GLY A 35 35.30 -23.43 -14.62
C GLY A 35 34.12 -22.48 -14.68
N THR A 36 33.16 -22.84 -15.52
CA THR A 36 31.75 -22.52 -15.38
C THR A 36 31.25 -22.87 -13.98
N TYR A 37 31.61 -22.09 -12.96
CA TYR A 37 31.13 -22.30 -11.60
C TYR A 37 29.83 -21.52 -11.43
N ASN A 38 28.76 -22.30 -11.48
CA ASN A 38 27.39 -21.89 -11.27
C ASN A 38 27.25 -20.92 -10.10
N ARG A 39 26.31 -19.99 -10.28
CA ARG A 39 25.69 -19.02 -9.38
C ARG A 39 25.26 -19.53 -7.99
N GLN A 40 25.66 -20.72 -7.56
CA GLN A 40 25.45 -21.23 -6.22
C GLN A 40 26.55 -20.70 -5.32
N VAL A 41 26.14 -20.03 -4.25
CA VAL A 41 26.96 -19.47 -3.17
C VAL A 41 28.08 -20.45 -2.80
N THR A 42 29.24 -20.28 -3.42
CA THR A 42 30.36 -21.20 -3.32
C THR A 42 31.14 -20.83 -2.08
N ASP A 43 31.21 -21.67 -1.04
CA ASP A 43 32.09 -21.37 0.10
C ASP A 43 33.49 -21.04 -0.43
N CYS A 44 33.85 -19.74 -0.39
CA CYS A 44 35.05 -19.25 -1.06
C CYS A 44 36.32 -19.85 -0.45
N VAL A 45 36.26 -20.28 0.81
CA VAL A 45 37.37 -20.97 1.46
C VAL A 45 37.49 -22.40 0.94
N ALA A 46 36.36 -23.11 0.77
CA ALA A 46 36.34 -24.43 0.15
C ALA A 46 36.82 -24.38 -1.30
N PHE A 47 36.35 -23.41 -2.08
CA PHE A 47 36.79 -23.18 -3.46
C PHE A 47 38.31 -23.00 -3.57
N VAL A 48 38.90 -22.13 -2.74
CA VAL A 48 40.36 -21.91 -2.76
C VAL A 48 41.13 -23.16 -2.30
N LYS A 49 40.57 -23.96 -1.38
CA LYS A 49 41.17 -25.25 -0.98
C LYS A 49 41.17 -26.26 -2.13
N ASP A 50 40.06 -26.38 -2.86
CA ASP A 50 39.96 -27.30 -3.99
C ASP A 50 40.92 -26.91 -5.12
N GLN A 51 41.00 -25.61 -5.42
CA GLN A 51 41.95 -25.08 -6.41
C GLN A 51 43.40 -25.31 -6.00
N ARG A 52 43.71 -25.21 -4.71
CA ARG A 52 45.04 -25.55 -4.17
C ARG A 52 45.34 -27.05 -4.30
N THR A 53 44.39 -27.91 -4.00
CA THR A 53 44.54 -29.36 -4.15
C THR A 53 44.81 -29.70 -5.62
N LEU A 54 44.01 -29.16 -6.54
CA LEU A 54 44.17 -29.35 -7.99
C LEU A 54 45.53 -28.85 -8.49
N ALA A 55 46.00 -27.70 -8.03
CA ALA A 55 47.33 -27.20 -8.40
C ALA A 55 48.43 -28.17 -7.93
N THR A 56 48.29 -28.72 -6.71
CA THR A 56 49.24 -29.66 -6.12
C THR A 56 49.27 -30.98 -6.89
N GLU A 57 48.10 -31.49 -7.30
CA GLU A 57 47.97 -32.68 -8.15
C GLU A 57 48.67 -32.49 -9.51
N ASN A 58 48.70 -31.26 -10.02
CA ASN A 58 49.41 -30.88 -11.24
C ASN A 58 50.88 -30.49 -11.02
N GLY A 59 51.43 -30.76 -9.82
CA GLY A 59 52.85 -30.52 -9.50
C GLY A 59 53.21 -29.05 -9.22
N VAL A 60 52.22 -28.17 -9.02
CA VAL A 60 52.41 -26.73 -8.78
C VAL A 60 51.93 -26.36 -7.38
N VAL A 61 52.72 -25.56 -6.65
CA VAL A 61 52.29 -25.02 -5.35
C VAL A 61 51.74 -23.61 -5.53
N MET A 62 50.45 -23.42 -5.24
CA MET A 62 49.86 -22.08 -5.24
C MET A 62 50.48 -21.18 -4.18
N SER A 63 50.89 -19.97 -4.56
CA SER A 63 51.42 -18.99 -3.61
C SER A 63 50.32 -18.48 -2.66
N ARG A 64 50.71 -17.99 -1.48
CA ARG A 64 49.77 -17.34 -0.55
C ARG A 64 49.11 -16.10 -1.17
N ARG A 65 49.82 -15.40 -2.05
CA ARG A 65 49.29 -14.21 -2.74
C ARG A 65 48.13 -14.62 -3.67
N ASP A 66 48.31 -15.68 -4.43
CA ASP A 66 47.29 -16.14 -5.40
C ASP A 66 46.06 -16.70 -4.69
N GLN A 67 46.27 -17.48 -3.62
CA GLN A 67 45.18 -17.95 -2.76
C GLN A 67 44.37 -16.80 -2.18
N LYS A 68 45.05 -15.73 -1.71
CA LYS A 68 44.38 -14.53 -1.18
C LYS A 68 43.62 -13.78 -2.28
N SER A 69 44.21 -13.63 -3.47
CA SER A 69 43.58 -12.97 -4.61
C SER A 69 42.28 -13.68 -5.03
N MET A 70 42.32 -15.01 -5.18
CA MET A 70 41.14 -15.82 -5.52
C MET A 70 40.06 -15.74 -4.44
N LEU A 71 40.44 -15.74 -3.16
CA LEU A 71 39.48 -15.59 -2.07
C LEU A 71 38.75 -14.23 -2.13
N HIS A 72 39.47 -13.15 -2.44
CA HIS A 72 38.87 -11.83 -2.60
C HIS A 72 37.92 -11.75 -3.80
N GLN A 73 38.33 -12.28 -4.96
CA GLN A 73 37.50 -12.30 -6.16
C GLN A 73 36.20 -13.09 -5.95
N CYS A 74 36.31 -14.29 -5.35
CA CYS A 74 35.13 -15.09 -5.02
C CYS A 74 34.17 -14.35 -4.07
N ARG A 75 34.70 -13.73 -3.00
CA ARG A 75 33.87 -12.98 -2.05
C ARG A 75 33.18 -11.76 -2.69
N SER A 76 33.87 -11.06 -3.60
CA SER A 76 33.26 -9.94 -4.34
C SER A 76 32.10 -10.43 -5.21
N GLY A 77 32.32 -11.49 -5.99
CA GLY A 77 31.27 -12.06 -6.84
C GLY A 77 30.06 -12.58 -6.05
N GLN A 78 30.28 -13.18 -4.86
CA GLN A 78 29.18 -13.56 -3.98
C GLN A 78 28.39 -12.36 -3.46
N LEU A 79 29.07 -11.28 -3.10
CA LEU A 79 28.43 -10.06 -2.62
C LEU A 79 27.61 -9.41 -3.74
N GLU A 80 28.16 -9.29 -4.94
CA GLU A 80 27.46 -8.77 -6.13
C GLU A 80 26.22 -9.60 -6.47
N ALA A 81 26.32 -10.94 -6.39
CA ALA A 81 25.18 -11.82 -6.62
C ALA A 81 24.07 -11.63 -5.58
N ARG A 82 24.44 -11.43 -4.31
CA ARG A 82 23.47 -11.14 -3.23
C ARG A 82 22.83 -9.78 -3.40
N ILE A 83 23.59 -8.76 -3.78
CA ILE A 83 23.06 -7.42 -4.06
C ILE A 83 22.05 -7.48 -5.21
N ALA A 84 22.42 -8.12 -6.33
CA ALA A 84 21.52 -8.25 -7.47
C ALA A 84 20.24 -9.04 -7.16
N GLU A 85 20.31 -10.00 -6.23
CA GLU A 85 19.11 -10.70 -5.77
C GLU A 85 18.25 -9.82 -4.86
N GLN A 86 18.88 -9.07 -3.95
CA GLN A 86 18.17 -8.13 -3.10
C GLN A 86 17.48 -7.02 -3.90
N GLU A 87 18.14 -6.49 -4.94
CA GLU A 87 17.54 -5.51 -5.85
C GLU A 87 16.29 -6.06 -6.55
N ARG A 88 16.33 -7.29 -7.07
CA ARG A 88 15.14 -7.92 -7.67
C ARG A 88 14.00 -8.12 -6.68
N ILE A 89 14.32 -8.50 -5.45
CA ILE A 89 13.31 -8.68 -4.40
C ILE A 89 12.69 -7.32 -4.05
N LEU A 90 13.50 -6.26 -3.93
CA LEU A 90 13.02 -4.92 -3.67
C LEU A 90 12.13 -4.40 -4.80
N ASP A 91 12.54 -4.58 -6.06
CA ASP A 91 11.73 -4.19 -7.22
C ASP A 91 10.36 -4.91 -7.23
N ALA A 92 10.35 -6.20 -6.93
CA ALA A 92 9.11 -6.98 -6.84
C ALA A 92 8.20 -6.52 -5.69
N LEU A 93 8.78 -6.17 -4.55
CA LEU A 93 8.03 -5.64 -3.40
C LEU A 93 7.48 -4.24 -3.69
N ASP A 94 8.24 -3.37 -4.35
CA ASP A 94 7.79 -2.04 -4.75
C ASP A 94 6.60 -2.12 -5.73
N ASP A 95 6.65 -3.05 -6.68
CA ASP A 95 5.52 -3.32 -7.58
C ASP A 95 4.28 -3.83 -6.82
N GLU A 96 4.46 -4.72 -5.83
CA GLU A 96 3.36 -5.21 -5.00
C GLU A 96 2.74 -4.09 -4.15
N ILE A 97 3.56 -3.23 -3.54
CA ILE A 97 3.11 -2.06 -2.78
C ILE A 97 2.29 -1.14 -3.67
N ARG A 98 2.77 -0.86 -4.89
CA ARG A 98 2.04 0.00 -5.83
C ARG A 98 0.68 -0.57 -6.21
N LEU A 99 0.58 -1.89 -6.40
CA LEU A 99 -0.69 -2.55 -6.69
C LEU A 99 -1.65 -2.49 -5.50
N LEU A 100 -1.14 -2.64 -4.28
CA LEU A 100 -1.94 -2.52 -3.06
C LEU A 100 -2.46 -1.08 -2.86
N ASP A 101 -1.64 -0.07 -3.09
CA ASP A 101 -2.04 1.34 -3.01
C ASP A 101 -3.18 1.67 -3.98
N LEU A 102 -3.07 1.24 -5.24
CA LEU A 102 -4.14 1.42 -6.23
C LEU A 102 -5.45 0.77 -5.78
N ARG A 103 -5.38 -0.43 -5.19
CA ARG A 103 -6.55 -1.13 -4.67
C ARG A 103 -7.17 -0.43 -3.46
N LEU A 104 -6.36 0.16 -2.60
CA LEU A 104 -6.84 0.96 -1.46
C LEU A 104 -7.55 2.22 -1.95
N ASP A 105 -7.01 2.90 -2.96
CA ASP A 105 -7.63 4.08 -3.57
C ASP A 105 -8.99 3.74 -4.19
N GLU A 106 -9.09 2.63 -4.92
CA GLU A 106 -10.38 2.15 -5.47
C GLU A 106 -11.40 1.86 -4.36
N GLN A 107 -10.98 1.21 -3.28
CA GLN A 107 -11.85 0.93 -2.14
C GLN A 107 -12.32 2.21 -1.43
N ALA A 108 -11.43 3.19 -1.27
CA ALA A 108 -11.77 4.48 -0.68
C ALA A 108 -12.83 5.21 -1.52
N GLN A 109 -12.71 5.20 -2.85
CA GLN A 109 -13.71 5.80 -3.74
C GLN A 109 -15.08 5.12 -3.63
N ILE A 110 -15.11 3.79 -3.53
CA ILE A 110 -16.35 3.04 -3.32
C ILE A 110 -17.01 3.43 -2.00
N LEU A 111 -16.21 3.52 -0.92
CA LEU A 111 -16.70 3.92 0.40
C LEU A 111 -17.26 5.34 0.39
N ASP A 112 -16.59 6.28 -0.27
CA ASP A 112 -17.06 7.66 -0.41
C ASP A 112 -18.41 7.72 -1.14
N GLU A 113 -18.57 6.96 -2.22
CA GLU A 113 -19.83 6.93 -2.97
C GLU A 113 -20.96 6.30 -2.15
N GLN A 114 -20.68 5.21 -1.43
CA GLN A 114 -21.63 4.60 -0.50
C GLN A 114 -22.02 5.58 0.62
N GLY A 115 -21.05 6.32 1.16
CA GLY A 115 -21.28 7.36 2.16
C GLY A 115 -22.22 8.47 1.66
N ARG A 116 -22.05 8.90 0.40
CA ARG A 116 -22.95 9.89 -0.23
C ARG A 116 -24.36 9.35 -0.42
N VAL A 117 -24.51 8.10 -0.85
CA VAL A 117 -25.82 7.46 -0.99
C VAL A 117 -26.52 7.36 0.38
N LEU A 118 -25.79 6.94 1.41
CA LEU A 118 -26.33 6.83 2.76
C LEU A 118 -26.78 8.19 3.30
N ALA A 119 -25.99 9.25 3.10
CA ALA A 119 -26.35 10.61 3.50
C ALA A 119 -27.65 11.08 2.82
N LYS A 120 -27.85 10.77 1.53
CA LYS A 120 -29.11 11.07 0.82
C LYS A 120 -30.30 10.33 1.42
N ILE A 121 -30.14 9.04 1.74
CA ILE A 121 -31.20 8.24 2.37
C ILE A 121 -31.59 8.82 3.73
N ILE A 122 -30.60 9.19 4.55
CA ILE A 122 -30.84 9.79 5.87
C ILE A 122 -31.59 11.12 5.71
N ALA A 123 -31.19 11.97 4.78
CA ALA A 123 -31.86 13.25 4.52
C ALA A 123 -33.33 13.05 4.09
N ILE A 124 -33.60 12.12 3.16
CA ILE A 124 -34.95 11.79 2.70
C ILE A 124 -35.79 11.27 3.88
N ASN A 125 -35.25 10.34 4.67
CA ASN A 125 -35.94 9.79 5.83
C ASN A 125 -36.28 10.89 6.85
N GLY A 126 -35.36 11.82 7.11
CA GLY A 126 -35.62 12.98 7.97
C GLY A 126 -36.80 13.82 7.46
N GLN A 127 -36.84 14.11 6.16
CA GLN A 127 -37.95 14.85 5.55
C GLN A 127 -39.28 14.10 5.64
N LEU A 128 -39.27 12.77 5.43
CA LEU A 128 -40.46 11.94 5.53
C LEU A 128 -41.04 11.94 6.95
N ILE A 129 -40.18 11.86 7.99
CA ILE A 129 -40.62 11.93 9.39
C ILE A 129 -41.35 13.25 9.67
N VAL A 130 -40.78 14.37 9.25
CA VAL A 130 -41.40 15.69 9.43
C VAL A 130 -42.74 15.77 8.68
N ARG A 131 -42.81 15.29 7.44
CA ARG A 131 -44.06 15.24 6.66
C ARG A 131 -45.12 14.37 7.32
N ILE A 132 -44.75 13.22 7.87
CA ILE A 132 -45.67 12.34 8.60
C ILE A 132 -46.21 13.05 9.83
N GLN A 133 -45.36 13.74 10.60
CA GLN A 133 -45.80 14.50 11.77
C GLN A 133 -46.77 15.62 11.39
N ALA A 134 -46.46 16.39 10.35
CA ALA A 134 -47.34 17.45 9.85
C ALA A 134 -48.70 16.90 9.38
N SER A 135 -48.70 15.79 8.64
CA SER A 135 -49.92 15.12 8.20
C SER A 135 -50.75 14.60 9.38
N LYS A 136 -50.10 13.99 10.38
CA LYS A 136 -50.79 13.53 11.60
C LYS A 136 -51.44 14.70 12.36
N ALA A 137 -50.75 15.81 12.50
CA ALA A 137 -51.30 17.01 13.13
C ALA A 137 -52.50 17.56 12.35
N ARG A 138 -52.44 17.57 11.01
CA ARG A 138 -53.55 17.99 10.16
C ARG A 138 -54.77 17.08 10.28
N ILE A 139 -54.56 15.76 10.32
CA ILE A 139 -55.64 14.78 10.52
C ILE A 139 -56.30 15.03 11.88
N ALA A 140 -55.52 15.15 12.96
CA ALA A 140 -56.06 15.42 14.29
C ALA A 140 -56.87 16.73 14.35
N ALA A 141 -56.43 17.78 13.65
CA ALA A 141 -57.17 19.04 13.56
C ALA A 141 -58.50 18.90 12.79
N LEU A 142 -58.51 18.14 11.69
CA LEU A 142 -59.73 17.85 10.93
C LEU A 142 -60.72 17.01 11.73
N ASP A 143 -60.24 16.01 12.46
CA ASP A 143 -61.07 15.17 13.32
C ASP A 143 -61.72 16.01 14.44
N ALA A 144 -60.97 16.95 15.03
CA ALA A 144 -61.49 17.87 16.03
C ALA A 144 -62.56 18.84 15.45
N ASP A 145 -62.32 19.41 14.27
CA ASP A 145 -63.30 20.27 13.57
C ASP A 145 -64.58 19.50 13.23
N ASN A 146 -64.45 18.27 12.72
CA ASN A 146 -65.59 17.41 12.42
C ASN A 146 -66.40 17.07 13.68
N ALA A 147 -65.74 16.73 14.78
CA ALA A 147 -66.41 16.47 16.05
C ALA A 147 -67.18 17.70 16.56
N ALA A 148 -66.60 18.90 16.44
CA ALA A 148 -67.27 20.14 16.82
C ALA A 148 -68.52 20.43 15.96
N LYS A 149 -68.42 20.24 14.64
CA LYS A 149 -69.56 20.40 13.72
C LYS A 149 -70.66 19.38 13.97
N LEU A 150 -70.31 18.13 14.26
CA LEU A 150 -71.29 17.10 14.61
C LEU A 150 -72.05 17.48 15.89
N ALA A 151 -71.34 17.97 16.91
CA ALA A 151 -71.99 18.45 18.14
C ALA A 151 -72.92 19.66 17.88
N GLU A 152 -72.56 20.56 16.98
CA GLU A 152 -73.42 21.68 16.58
C GLU A 152 -74.69 21.19 15.85
N VAL A 153 -74.55 20.22 14.94
CA VAL A 153 -75.68 19.61 14.23
C VAL A 153 -76.63 18.92 15.22
N ASP A 154 -76.10 18.17 16.18
CA ASP A 154 -76.91 17.51 17.22
C ASP A 154 -77.71 18.54 18.03
N LEU A 155 -77.08 19.66 18.42
CA LEU A 155 -77.76 20.74 19.14
C LEU A 155 -78.87 21.40 18.31
N ILE A 156 -78.66 21.58 17.01
CA ILE A 156 -79.67 22.11 16.10
C ILE A 156 -80.85 21.13 15.98
N LEU A 157 -80.58 19.84 15.82
CA LEU A 157 -81.60 18.79 15.72
C LEU A 157 -82.43 18.70 16.99
N ASP A 158 -81.80 18.77 18.17
CA ASP A 158 -82.49 18.80 19.46
C ASP A 158 -83.42 20.01 19.55
N ARG A 159 -82.94 21.19 19.17
CA ARG A 159 -83.75 22.42 19.17
C ARG A 159 -84.95 22.31 18.24
N ILE A 160 -84.77 21.79 17.02
CA ILE A 160 -85.87 21.56 16.07
C ILE A 160 -86.89 20.58 16.64
N THR A 161 -86.42 19.47 17.23
CA THR A 161 -87.27 18.45 17.83
C THR A 161 -88.10 19.03 18.98
N GLN A 162 -87.50 19.85 19.84
CA GLN A 162 -88.21 20.55 20.92
C GLN A 162 -89.30 21.49 20.36
N HIS A 163 -88.99 22.27 19.31
CA HIS A 163 -89.98 23.13 18.65
C HIS A 163 -91.16 22.34 18.07
N LEU A 164 -90.89 21.20 17.43
CA LEU A 164 -91.94 20.32 16.88
C LEU A 164 -92.84 19.74 17.97
N VAL A 165 -92.26 19.29 19.09
CA VAL A 165 -93.03 18.77 20.24
C VAL A 165 -93.92 19.84 20.87
N ILE A 166 -93.44 21.08 20.96
CA ILE A 166 -94.24 22.21 21.45
C ILE A 166 -95.41 22.50 20.51
N HIS A 167 -95.17 22.53 19.20
CA HIS A 167 -96.21 22.80 18.21
C HIS A 167 -97.21 21.66 18.03
N SER A 168 -96.86 20.41 18.34
CA SER A 168 -97.80 19.27 18.29
C SER A 168 -98.77 19.21 19.49
N LYS A 169 -98.55 20.02 20.53
CA LYS A 169 -99.38 20.03 21.76
C LYS A 169 -100.40 21.17 21.82
N ASN A 170 -100.40 22.06 20.82
CA ASN A 170 -101.39 23.12 20.61
C ASN A 170 -102.27 22.77 19.41
#